data_AF-A0A6S7KED7-F1
#
_entry.id   AF-A0A6S7KED7-F1
#
_cell.length_a   1.000
_cell.length_b   1.000
_cell.length_c   1.000
_cell.angle_alpha   90.00
_cell.angle_beta   90.00
_cell.angle_gamma   90.00
#
_symmetry.space_group_name_H-M   'P 1'
#
loop_
_entity.id
_entity.type
_entity.pdbx_description
1 polymer ?
#
loop_
_entity_poly.entity_id
_entity_poly.type
_entity_poly.pdbx_seq_one_letter_code
_entity_poly.pdbx_strand_id
1 'polypeptide(L)'
;DLLAFVYIPIIGKELEVFRETIWNSHRVRCQKDAQVPKGIPKHLYAFPEQYESEQCGFSVSKEALDEVANLSEVMSVGDDYLTHAVREECESIIPAINDVKPNDAATAYLFLKSHYKEPSASLSGVGEST
;
A
#
# COMPACT_ATOMS: atom_id res chain seq x y z
N ASP A 1 1.36 -15.22 -4.45
CA ASP A 1 0.91 -15.15 -3.04
C ASP A 1 2.05 -15.04 -2.03
N LEU A 2 2.96 -16.02 -1.90
CA LEU A 2 4.04 -15.95 -0.89
C LEU A 2 4.97 -14.71 -1.03
N LEU A 3 5.29 -14.32 -2.27
CA LEU A 3 6.05 -13.08 -2.53
C LEU A 3 5.26 -11.85 -2.06
N ALA A 4 3.95 -11.83 -2.31
CA ALA A 4 3.09 -10.72 -1.94
C ALA A 4 3.01 -10.61 -0.40
N PHE A 5 2.81 -11.73 0.30
CA PHE A 5 2.83 -11.80 1.77
C PHE A 5 4.11 -11.19 2.35
N VAL A 6 5.28 -11.51 1.78
CA VAL A 6 6.55 -11.02 2.30
C VAL A 6 6.83 -9.58 1.91
N TYR A 7 6.71 -9.26 0.62
CA TYR A 7 7.23 -7.99 0.09
C TYR A 7 6.24 -6.83 0.20
N ILE A 8 4.93 -7.04 0.09
CA ILE A 8 3.97 -5.93 0.19
C ILE A 8 4.05 -5.19 1.53
N PRO A 9 4.05 -5.85 2.71
CA PRO A 9 4.16 -5.13 3.98
C PRO A 9 5.51 -4.43 4.14
N ILE A 10 6.61 -5.05 3.70
CA ILE A 10 7.95 -4.46 3.76
C ILE A 10 8.03 -3.21 2.87
N ILE A 11 7.61 -3.32 1.61
CA ILE A 11 7.60 -2.20 0.67
C ILE A 11 6.67 -1.09 1.18
N GLY A 12 5.47 -1.44 1.66
CA GLY A 12 4.52 -0.49 2.22
C GLY A 12 5.13 0.32 3.37
N LYS A 13 5.80 -0.35 4.31
CA LYS A 13 6.49 0.30 5.43
C LYS A 13 7.65 1.19 4.99
N GLU A 14 8.49 0.73 4.06
CA GLU A 14 9.60 1.54 3.54
C GLU A 14 9.11 2.78 2.79
N LEU A 15 8.05 2.65 2.00
CA LEU A 15 7.42 3.78 1.31
C LEU A 15 6.83 4.80 2.30
N GLU A 16 6.20 4.33 3.38
CA GLU A 16 5.66 5.18 4.44
C GLU A 16 6.78 5.95 5.16
N VAL A 17 7.85 5.27 5.55
CA VAL A 17 9.04 5.89 6.18
C VAL A 17 9.65 6.91 5.23
N PHE A 18 9.85 6.55 3.97
CA PHE A 18 10.39 7.47 2.96
C PHE A 18 9.50 8.69 2.78
N ARG A 19 8.17 8.49 2.70
CA ARG A 19 7.18 9.56 2.55
C ARG A 19 7.31 10.56 3.69
N GLU A 20 7.29 10.11 4.94
CA GLU A 20 7.30 11.01 6.10
C GLU A 20 8.66 11.66 6.36
N THR A 21 9.74 10.90 6.23
CA THR A 21 11.07 11.35 6.69
C THR A 21 11.88 12.07 5.61
N ILE A 22 11.70 11.68 4.34
CA ILE A 22 12.49 12.23 3.23
C ILE A 22 11.60 13.07 2.32
N TRP A 23 10.58 12.47 1.72
CA TRP A 23 9.80 13.12 0.66
C TRP A 23 9.02 14.33 1.20
N ASN A 24 8.29 14.19 2.29
CA ASN A 24 7.49 15.28 2.82
C ASN A 24 8.30 16.33 3.56
N SER A 25 9.53 16.01 3.97
CA SER A 25 10.36 16.85 4.84
C SER A 25 11.52 17.56 4.11
N HIS A 26 11.88 17.13 2.89
CA HIS A 26 12.93 17.81 2.13
C HIS A 26 12.50 19.22 1.69
N ARG A 27 13.48 20.11 1.49
CA ARG A 27 13.23 21.46 0.99
C ARG A 27 13.62 21.58 -0.48
N VAL A 28 12.64 21.83 -1.33
CA VAL A 28 12.85 22.21 -2.73
C VAL A 28 13.41 23.63 -2.76
N ARG A 29 14.58 23.82 -3.39
CA ARG A 29 15.28 25.10 -3.46
C ARG A 29 14.83 25.91 -4.67
N CYS A 30 14.89 27.23 -4.54
CA CYS A 30 14.65 28.14 -5.65
C CYS A 30 15.73 28.00 -6.73
N GLN A 31 15.30 27.73 -7.97
CA GLN A 31 16.12 27.84 -9.16
C GLN A 31 15.55 28.96 -10.05
N LYS A 32 16.42 29.67 -10.77
CA LYS A 32 16.10 30.94 -11.45
C LYS A 32 14.99 30.80 -12.50
N ASP A 33 14.93 29.65 -13.18
CA ASP A 33 14.01 29.41 -14.29
C ASP A 33 13.02 28.26 -14.04
N ALA A 34 13.03 27.67 -12.82
CA ALA A 34 12.19 26.53 -12.51
C ALA A 34 10.77 26.98 -12.10
N GLN A 35 9.77 26.52 -12.87
CA GLN A 35 8.35 26.69 -12.59
C GLN A 35 7.84 25.56 -11.67
N VAL A 36 8.56 25.30 -10.57
CA VAL A 36 8.19 24.28 -9.58
C VAL A 36 7.92 24.93 -8.23
N PRO A 37 6.97 24.40 -7.43
CA PRO A 37 6.72 24.86 -6.08
C PRO A 37 8.01 24.82 -5.24
N LYS A 38 8.28 25.91 -4.53
CA LYS A 38 9.47 26.08 -3.70
C LYS A 38 9.07 25.95 -2.25
N GLY A 39 9.72 25.09 -1.49
CA GLY A 39 9.37 24.88 -0.09
C GLY A 39 9.48 23.44 0.36
N ILE A 40 8.87 23.15 1.50
CA ILE A 40 8.80 21.79 2.05
C ILE A 40 7.46 21.21 1.59
N PRO A 41 7.40 20.05 0.90
CA PRO A 41 6.15 19.51 0.36
C PRO A 41 5.02 19.42 1.38
N LYS A 42 5.31 18.99 2.62
CA LYS A 42 4.32 18.96 3.70
C LYS A 42 3.72 20.32 4.01
N HIS A 43 4.54 21.38 3.99
CA HIS A 43 4.06 22.73 4.26
C HIS A 43 3.34 23.33 3.06
N LEU A 44 3.81 23.05 1.84
CA LEU A 44 3.13 23.48 0.62
C LEU A 44 1.72 22.90 0.54
N TYR A 45 1.53 21.65 1.00
CA TYR A 45 0.22 21.02 1.09
C TYR A 45 -0.66 21.61 2.21
N ALA A 46 -0.09 21.81 3.41
CA ALA A 46 -0.86 22.18 4.60
C ALA A 46 -1.12 23.70 4.75
N PHE A 47 -0.18 24.53 4.28
CA PHE A 47 -0.16 25.98 4.47
C PHE A 47 0.35 26.71 3.19
N PRO A 48 -0.29 26.51 2.03
CA PRO A 48 0.19 27.06 0.76
C PRO A 48 0.36 28.59 0.78
N GLU A 49 -0.46 29.30 1.56
CA GLU A 49 -0.45 30.78 1.65
C GLU A 49 0.85 31.31 2.26
N GLN A 50 1.50 30.53 3.12
CA GLN A 50 2.80 30.89 3.71
C GLN A 50 3.95 30.81 2.69
N TYR A 51 3.68 30.24 1.52
CA TYR A 51 4.62 30.03 0.41
C TYR A 51 4.20 30.81 -0.84
N GLU A 52 3.41 31.87 -0.69
CA GLU A 52 2.87 32.67 -1.81
C GLU A 52 2.13 31.81 -2.84
N SER A 53 1.54 30.70 -2.37
CA SER A 53 0.78 29.73 -3.16
C SER A 53 -0.67 29.68 -2.66
N GLU A 54 -1.54 28.96 -3.37
CA GLU A 54 -2.95 28.79 -2.99
C GLU A 54 -3.34 27.32 -2.93
N GLN A 55 -4.42 27.01 -2.21
CA GLN A 55 -4.97 25.66 -2.14
C GLN A 55 -5.72 25.32 -3.43
N CYS A 56 -5.13 24.45 -4.26
CA CYS A 56 -5.76 23.95 -5.48
C CYS A 56 -6.42 22.56 -5.33
N GLY A 57 -6.51 22.04 -4.10
CA GLY A 57 -7.15 20.73 -3.85
C GLY A 57 -8.63 20.71 -4.24
N PHE A 58 -9.08 19.62 -4.85
CA PHE A 58 -10.49 19.40 -5.15
C PHE A 58 -11.24 18.93 -3.91
N SER A 59 -12.39 19.54 -3.63
CA SER A 59 -13.33 19.01 -2.64
C SER A 59 -14.00 17.76 -3.19
N VAL A 60 -13.67 16.60 -2.63
CA VAL A 60 -14.31 15.34 -3.00
C VAL A 60 -15.49 15.10 -2.04
N SER A 61 -16.71 15.00 -2.58
CA SER A 61 -17.89 14.68 -1.79
C SER A 61 -18.00 13.17 -1.57
N LYS A 62 -18.77 12.76 -0.55
CA LYS A 62 -19.01 11.34 -0.29
C LYS A 62 -19.73 10.67 -1.46
N GLU A 63 -20.69 11.37 -2.06
CA GLU A 63 -21.47 10.88 -3.20
C GLU A 63 -20.57 10.59 -4.41
N ALA A 64 -19.56 11.43 -4.65
CA ALA A 64 -18.57 11.19 -5.71
C ALA A 64 -17.69 9.97 -5.41
N LEU A 65 -17.32 9.74 -4.14
CA LEU A 65 -16.60 8.53 -3.73
C LEU A 65 -17.47 7.28 -3.93
N ASP A 66 -18.74 7.34 -3.53
CA ASP A 66 -19.70 6.23 -3.67
C ASP A 66 -19.94 5.90 -5.15
N GLU A 67 -20.08 6.91 -6.03
CA GLU A 67 -20.22 6.73 -7.48
C GLU A 67 -19.00 6.00 -8.07
N VAL A 68 -17.78 6.46 -7.75
CA VAL A 68 -16.54 5.84 -8.24
C VAL A 68 -16.38 4.42 -7.68
N ALA A 69 -16.74 4.19 -6.42
CA ALA A 69 -16.68 2.88 -5.80
C ALA A 69 -17.61 1.88 -6.50
N ASN A 70 -18.81 2.32 -6.88
CA ASN A 70 -19.77 1.52 -7.66
C ASN A 70 -19.27 1.25 -9.09
N LEU A 71 -18.70 2.26 -9.77
CA LEU A 71 -18.19 2.12 -11.14
C LEU A 71 -16.94 1.23 -11.23
N SER A 72 -16.07 1.30 -10.23
CA SER A 72 -14.81 0.53 -10.20
C SER A 72 -15.00 -0.90 -9.69
N GLU A 73 -16.18 -1.23 -9.16
CA GLU A 73 -16.46 -2.49 -8.46
C GLU A 73 -15.47 -2.79 -7.33
N VAL A 74 -14.74 -1.77 -6.84
CA VAL A 74 -13.68 -1.93 -5.83
C VAL A 74 -14.22 -2.49 -4.51
N MET A 75 -15.53 -2.32 -4.26
CA MET A 75 -16.23 -2.86 -3.10
C MET A 75 -16.51 -4.37 -3.19
N SER A 76 -16.35 -4.97 -4.37
CA SER A 76 -16.50 -6.41 -4.58
C SER A 76 -15.19 -7.19 -4.41
N VAL A 77 -14.06 -6.47 -4.44
CA VAL A 77 -12.73 -7.04 -4.19
C VAL A 77 -12.54 -7.09 -2.67
N GLY A 78 -12.06 -8.22 -2.15
CA GLY A 78 -11.77 -8.34 -0.71
C GLY A 78 -10.72 -7.32 -0.25
N ASP A 79 -10.74 -6.98 1.03
CA ASP A 79 -9.80 -6.03 1.66
C ASP A 79 -8.32 -6.47 1.57
N ASP A 80 -8.10 -7.72 1.19
CA ASP A 80 -6.80 -8.35 1.19
C ASP A 80 -6.39 -8.85 -0.20
N TYR A 81 -5.10 -8.70 -0.50
CA TYR A 81 -4.47 -9.22 -1.70
C TYR A 81 -4.13 -10.72 -1.60
N LEU A 82 -4.37 -11.35 -0.44
CA LEU A 82 -4.27 -12.79 -0.21
C LEU A 82 -5.63 -13.38 0.17
N THR A 83 -5.86 -14.63 -0.22
CA THR A 83 -6.98 -15.39 0.33
C THR A 83 -6.74 -15.67 1.82
N HIS A 84 -7.81 -15.78 2.60
CA HIS A 84 -7.72 -16.05 4.04
C HIS A 84 -6.88 -17.29 4.36
N ALA A 85 -7.09 -18.39 3.62
CA ALA A 85 -6.37 -19.65 3.84
C ALA A 85 -4.85 -19.51 3.60
N VAL A 86 -4.45 -18.76 2.56
CA VAL A 86 -3.03 -18.53 2.26
C VAL A 86 -2.40 -17.62 3.31
N ARG A 87 -3.12 -16.57 3.73
CA ARG A 87 -2.67 -15.66 4.80
C ARG A 87 -2.44 -16.41 6.10
N GLU A 88 -3.42 -17.19 6.55
CA GLU A 88 -3.36 -17.93 7.81
C GLU A 88 -2.17 -18.89 7.86
N GLU A 89 -1.92 -19.64 6.77
CA GLU A 89 -0.75 -20.53 6.69
C GLU A 89 0.57 -19.73 6.69
N CYS A 90 0.63 -18.60 5.98
CA CYS A 90 1.83 -17.76 5.97
C CYS A 90 2.11 -17.14 7.35
N GLU A 91 1.08 -16.68 8.06
CA GLU A 91 1.18 -16.09 9.41
C GLU A 91 1.54 -17.15 10.47
N SER A 92 1.10 -18.40 10.29
CA SER A 92 1.55 -19.52 11.12
C SER A 92 3.07 -19.74 11.03
N ILE A 93 3.65 -19.55 9.85
CA ILE A 93 5.09 -19.75 9.59
C ILE A 93 5.90 -18.49 9.96
N ILE A 94 5.41 -17.30 9.62
CA ILE A 94 6.04 -16.01 9.93
C ILE A 94 4.99 -15.07 10.57
N PRO A 95 4.81 -15.15 11.90
CA PRO A 95 3.77 -14.37 12.59
C PRO A 95 3.97 -12.86 12.58
N ALA A 96 5.22 -12.41 12.44
CA ALA A 96 5.61 -11.00 12.56
C ALA A 96 6.22 -10.46 11.25
N ILE A 97 5.52 -10.63 10.12
CA ILE A 97 6.05 -10.22 8.81
C ILE A 97 6.37 -8.71 8.73
N ASN A 98 5.65 -7.87 9.50
CA ASN A 98 5.87 -6.43 9.57
C ASN A 98 7.20 -6.02 10.27
N ASP A 99 7.81 -6.95 11.00
CA ASP A 99 9.09 -6.74 11.70
C ASP A 99 10.30 -7.17 10.87
N VAL A 100 10.06 -7.91 9.76
CA VAL A 100 11.12 -8.31 8.83
C VAL A 100 11.71 -7.08 8.16
N LYS A 101 13.05 -6.96 8.21
CA LYS A 101 13.77 -5.86 7.58
C LYS A 101 13.92 -6.10 6.07
N PRO A 102 14.07 -5.04 5.26
CA PRO A 102 14.26 -5.18 3.81
C PRO A 102 15.44 -6.11 3.44
N ASN A 103 16.54 -6.03 4.19
CA ASN A 103 17.73 -6.87 3.95
C ASN A 103 17.48 -8.36 4.22
N ASP A 104 16.50 -8.67 5.06
CA ASP A 104 16.15 -10.04 5.44
C ASP A 104 14.99 -10.60 4.59
N ALA A 105 14.38 -9.79 3.72
CA ALA A 105 13.19 -10.16 2.94
C ALA A 105 13.42 -11.41 2.07
N ALA A 106 14.58 -11.51 1.42
CA ALA A 106 14.93 -12.68 0.60
C ALA A 106 15.03 -13.96 1.46
N THR A 107 15.65 -13.85 2.63
CA THR A 107 15.77 -14.96 3.59
C THR A 107 14.39 -15.38 4.12
N ALA A 108 13.55 -14.41 4.49
CA ALA A 108 12.19 -14.65 4.94
C ALA A 108 11.35 -15.35 3.86
N TYR A 109 11.47 -14.93 2.60
CA TYR A 109 10.79 -15.58 1.48
C TYR A 109 11.25 -17.04 1.29
N LEU A 110 12.56 -17.29 1.31
CA LEU A 110 13.10 -18.65 1.17
C LEU A 110 12.65 -19.55 2.34
N PHE A 111 12.65 -19.00 3.56
CA PHE A 111 12.16 -19.69 4.75
C PHE A 111 10.68 -20.05 4.60
N LEU A 112 9.83 -19.08 4.26
CA LEU A 112 8.40 -19.29 4.02
C LEU A 112 8.16 -20.36 2.96
N LYS A 113 8.83 -20.24 1.80
CA LYS A 113 8.68 -21.18 0.69
C LYS A 113 9.04 -22.61 1.06
N SER A 114 10.03 -22.80 1.95
CA SER A 114 10.45 -24.15 2.38
C SER A 114 9.51 -24.80 3.40
N HIS A 115 8.69 -24.02 4.12
CA HIS A 115 7.79 -24.51 5.17
C HIS A 115 6.31 -24.47 4.77
N TYR A 116 5.98 -23.70 3.73
CA TYR A 116 4.62 -23.52 3.25
C TYR A 116 4.05 -24.81 2.67
N LYS A 117 2.85 -25.16 3.14
CA LYS A 117 2.05 -26.25 2.57
C LYS A 117 0.89 -25.62 1.82
N GLU A 118 0.74 -25.98 0.55
CA GLU A 118 -0.36 -25.48 -0.25
C GLU A 118 -1.69 -25.88 0.40
N PRO A 119 -2.54 -24.92 0.80
CA PRO A 119 -3.85 -25.23 1.36
C PRO A 119 -4.61 -26.02 0.31
N SER A 120 -5.11 -27.20 0.68
CA SER A 120 -5.94 -27.99 -0.24
C SER A 120 -7.12 -27.12 -0.67
N ALA A 121 -7.18 -26.76 -1.94
CA ALA A 121 -8.32 -26.07 -2.51
C ALA A 121 -9.56 -26.94 -2.24
N SER A 122 -10.39 -26.52 -1.28
CA SER A 122 -11.73 -27.07 -1.14
C SER A 122 -12.45 -26.74 -2.45
N LEU A 123 -12.64 -27.78 -3.28
CA LEU A 123 -13.52 -27.77 -4.44
C LEU A 123 -14.83 -27.08 -4.06
N SER A 124 -15.00 -25.83 -4.47
CA SER A 124 -16.31 -25.19 -4.47
C SER A 124 -17.14 -25.92 -5.52
N GLY A 125 -17.99 -26.82 -5.05
CA GLY A 125 -18.93 -27.57 -5.87
C GLY A 125 -19.82 -26.62 -6.66
N VAL A 126 -19.67 -26.63 -7.99
CA VAL A 126 -20.72 -26.19 -8.89
C VAL A 126 -21.74 -27.32 -8.92
N GLY A 127 -22.72 -27.24 -8.01
CA GLY A 127 -23.99 -27.92 -8.17
C GLY A 127 -24.80 -27.15 -9.21
N GLU A 128 -24.74 -27.62 -10.46
CA GLU A 128 -25.69 -27.25 -11.51
C GLU A 128 -27.07 -27.79 -11.09
N SER A 129 -27.97 -26.89 -10.69
CA SER A 129 -29.38 -27.22 -10.49
C SER A 129 -30.10 -27.13 -11.84
N THR A 130 -30.53 -28.30 -12.32
CA THR A 130 -31.60 -28.49 -13.31
C THR A 130 -32.91 -27.86 -12.89
#